data_AF-A0A9Q1D646-F1
#
_entry.id   AF-A0A9Q1D646-F1
#
_cell.length_a   1.000
_cell.length_b   1.000
_cell.length_c   1.000
_cell.angle_alpha   90.00
_cell.angle_beta   90.00
_cell.angle_gamma   90.00
#
_symmetry.space_group_name_H-M   'P 1'
#
loop_
_entity.id
_entity.type
_entity.pdbx_description
1 polymer ?
#
loop_
_entity_poly.entity_id
_entity_poly.type
_entity_poly.pdbx_seq_one_letter_code
_entity_poly.pdbx_strand_id
1 'polypeptide(L)' 'MAGCPLVLGNLWDVTDRDIDRFTRALLQSWLSAGPGAPLLDHMASSRQATYLKHLIGAAPVVYGLPVSLK' A
#
# COMPACT_ATOMS: atom_id res chain seq x y z
N MET A 1 11.64 19.05 -2.06
CA MET A 1 11.00 17.78 -2.47
C MET A 1 11.99 17.01 -3.33
N ALA A 2 12.42 15.81 -2.90
CA ALA A 2 13.57 15.08 -3.44
C ALA A 2 13.29 14.30 -4.76
N GLY A 3 12.29 14.70 -5.55
CA GLY A 3 11.97 14.02 -6.82
C GLY A 3 11.45 12.58 -6.67
N CYS A 4 10.88 12.22 -5.52
CA CYS A 4 10.30 10.89 -5.31
C CYS A 4 9.10 10.70 -6.25
N PRO A 5 9.08 9.67 -7.12
CA PRO A 5 8.02 9.48 -8.11
C PRO A 5 6.71 9.04 -7.47
N LEU A 6 6.76 8.30 -6.35
CA LEU A 6 5.60 7.81 -5.63
C LEU A 6 5.95 7.64 -4.15
N VAL A 7 5.09 8.16 -3.28
CA VAL A 7 5.17 8.00 -1.83
C VAL A 7 3.89 7.34 -1.33
N LEU A 8 4.04 6.26 -0.57
CA LEU A 8 2.97 5.63 0.20
C LEU A 8 3.11 6.08 1.66
N GLY A 9 2.06 6.63 2.25
CA GLY A 9 2.05 7.08 3.64
C GLY A 9 0.69 6.94 4.29
N ASN A 10 0.63 7.09 5.61
CA ASN A 10 -0.62 7.04 6.37
C ASN A 10 -1.14 8.45 6.65
N LEU A 11 -2.46 8.65 6.55
CA LEU A 11 -3.11 9.93 6.86
C LEU A 11 -3.16 10.26 8.35
N TRP A 12 -3.12 9.24 9.21
CA TRP A 12 -3.18 9.35 10.66
C TRP A 12 -2.44 8.16 11.31
N ASP A 13 -2.29 8.20 12.63
CA ASP A 13 -1.60 7.15 13.39
C ASP A 13 -2.35 5.82 13.32
N VAL A 14 -1.61 4.75 13.07
CA VAL A 14 -2.12 3.38 12.93
C VAL A 14 -1.39 2.45 13.89
N THR A 15 -1.98 1.31 14.22
CA THR A 15 -1.34 0.32 15.08
C THR A 15 -0.43 -0.61 14.26
N ASP A 16 0.73 -0.94 14.83
CA ASP A 16 1.78 -1.72 14.17
C ASP A 16 1.26 -3.03 13.56
N ARG A 17 0.49 -3.80 14.33
CA ARG A 17 0.04 -5.13 13.91
C ARG A 17 -0.82 -5.13 12.66
N ASP A 18 -1.68 -4.14 12.48
CA ASP A 18 -2.56 -4.09 11.31
C ASP A 18 -1.87 -3.41 10.12
N ILE A 19 -1.01 -2.41 10.34
CA ILE A 19 -0.24 -1.83 9.23
C ILE A 19 0.80 -2.81 8.68
N ASP A 20 1.34 -3.69 9.51
CA ASP A 20 2.21 -4.80 9.07
C ASP A 20 1.44 -5.79 8.21
N ARG A 21 0.18 -6.10 8.55
CA ARG A 21 -0.69 -6.96 7.72
C ARG A 21 -0.95 -6.33 6.37
N PHE A 22 -1.26 -5.02 6.34
CA PHE A 22 -1.42 -4.28 5.10
C PHE A 22 -0.14 -4.32 4.25
N THR A 23 1.01 -3.99 4.85
CA THR A 23 2.30 -3.92 4.15
C THR A 23 2.71 -5.28 3.61
N ARG A 24 2.52 -6.34 4.39
CA ARG A 24 2.78 -7.72 3.97
C ARG A 24 1.87 -8.13 2.81
N ALA A 25 0.57 -7.84 2.90
CA ALA A 25 -0.38 -8.16 1.83
C ALA A 25 -0.05 -7.41 0.52
N LEU A 26 0.31 -6.13 0.64
CA LEU A 26 0.68 -5.28 -0.49
C LEU A 26 1.92 -5.80 -1.20
N LEU A 27 3.01 -6.00 -0.45
CA LEU A 27 4.26 -6.49 -1.02
C LEU A 27 4.10 -7.91 -1.59
N GLN A 28 3.41 -8.80 -0.87
CA GLN A 28 3.20 -10.16 -1.37
C GLN A 28 2.37 -10.17 -2.65
N SER A 29 1.27 -9.41 -2.72
CA SER A 29 0.41 -9.37 -3.90
C SER A 29 1.13 -8.70 -5.09
N TRP A 30 1.85 -7.62 -4.85
CA TRP A 30 2.52 -6.86 -5.90
C TRP A 30 3.75 -7.56 -6.45
N LEU A 31 4.64 -8.07 -5.58
CA LEU A 31 5.85 -8.78 -6.00
C LEU A 31 5.53 -10.12 -6.70
N SER A 32 4.39 -10.74 -6.36
CA SER A 32 3.94 -11.97 -7.02
C SER A 32 3.26 -11.73 -8.37
N ALA A 33 2.89 -10.49 -8.71
CA ALA A 33 2.20 -10.16 -9.96
C ALA A 33 3.16 -10.06 -11.17
N GLY A 34 4.47 -9.98 -10.91
CA GLY A 34 5.51 -9.95 -11.95
C GLY A 34 5.73 -8.56 -12.57
N PRO A 35 6.63 -8.47 -13.57
CA PRO A 35 7.01 -7.21 -14.20
C PRO A 35 5.82 -6.48 -14.84
N GLY A 36 5.78 -5.16 -14.71
CA GLY A 36 4.73 -4.30 -15.24
C GLY A 36 3.52 -4.11 -14.33
N ALA A 37 3.37 -4.91 -13.26
CA ALA A 37 2.25 -4.80 -12.34
C ALA A 37 2.24 -3.42 -11.63
N PRO A 38 1.17 -2.62 -11.76
CA PRO A 38 1.08 -1.32 -11.10
C PRO A 38 0.76 -1.49 -9.60
N LEU A 39 1.45 -0.73 -8.74
CA LEU A 39 1.25 -0.79 -7.28
C LEU A 39 -0.21 -0.52 -6.88
N LEU A 40 -0.89 0.38 -7.59
CA LEU A 40 -2.23 0.85 -7.25
C LEU A 40 -3.29 -0.27 -7.29
N ASP A 41 -3.14 -1.26 -8.18
CA ASP A 41 -4.10 -2.36 -8.31
C ASP A 41 -4.10 -3.27 -7.06
N HIS A 42 -2.97 -3.32 -6.35
CA HIS A 42 -2.79 -4.13 -5.15
C HIS A 42 -3.18 -3.39 -3.86
N MET A 43 -3.43 -2.08 -3.92
CA MET A 43 -3.81 -1.30 -2.74
C MET A 43 -5.15 -1.75 -2.18
N ALA A 44 -6.17 -1.89 -3.03
CA ALA A 44 -7.54 -2.18 -2.60
C ALA A 44 -7.64 -3.51 -1.83
N SER A 45 -7.01 -4.57 -2.34
CA SER A 45 -6.96 -5.88 -1.67
C SER A 45 -6.18 -5.83 -0.37
N SER A 46 -5.06 -5.10 -0.34
CA SER A 46 -4.20 -4.98 0.86
C SER A 46 -4.91 -4.25 2.01
N ARG A 47 -5.74 -3.24 1.71
CA ARG A 47 -6.57 -2.57 2.72
C ARG A 47 -7.51 -3.53 3.44
N GLN A 48 -8.02 -4.54 2.73
CA GLN A 48 -8.92 -5.57 3.28
C GLN A 48 -8.21 -6.58 4.18
N ALA A 49 -6.87 -6.64 4.16
CA ALA A 49 -6.09 -7.53 5.03
C ALA A 49 -5.99 -7.02 6.48
N THR A 50 -6.32 -5.74 6.71
CA THR A 50 -6.37 -5.14 8.05
C THR A 50 -7.61 -5.60 8.81
N TYR A 51 -7.51 -5.74 10.14
CA TYR A 51 -8.68 -6.05 10.96
C TYR A 51 -9.64 -4.84 11.03
N LEU A 52 -9.09 -3.65 11.32
CA LEU A 52 -9.86 -2.41 11.30
C LEU A 52 -9.84 -1.75 9.92
N LYS A 53 -10.72 -2.21 9.03
CA LYS A 53 -10.77 -1.79 7.61
C LYS A 53 -10.88 -0.28 7.39
N HIS A 54 -11.67 0.40 8.22
CA HIS A 54 -11.92 1.83 8.07
C HIS A 54 -10.99 2.70 8.93
N LEU A 55 -10.47 2.17 10.04
CA LEU A 55 -9.54 2.92 10.88
C LEU A 55 -8.11 2.80 10.37
N ILE A 56 -7.69 1.60 9.97
CA ILE A 56 -6.31 1.32 9.56
C ILE A 56 -6.24 1.07 8.06
N GLY A 57 -7.15 0.24 7.52
CA GLY A 57 -7.18 -0.01 6.07
C GLY A 57 -7.47 1.24 5.22
N ALA A 58 -8.09 2.28 5.77
CA ALA A 58 -8.34 3.53 5.04
C ALA A 58 -7.19 4.57 5.18
N ALA A 59 -6.26 4.36 6.11
CA ALA A 59 -5.18 5.33 6.38
C ALA A 59 -4.11 5.38 5.26
N PRO A 60 -3.70 4.26 4.62
CA PRO A 60 -2.69 4.28 3.58
C PRO A 60 -3.16 5.01 2.31
N VAL A 61 -2.43 6.04 1.93
CA VAL A 61 -2.62 6.84 0.71
C VAL A 61 -1.34 6.90 -0.12
N VAL A 62 -1.52 7.10 -1.42
CA VAL A 62 -0.44 7.19 -2.40
C VAL A 62 -0.42 8.59 -2.99
N TYR A 63 0.75 9.22 -3.01
CA TYR A 63 1.00 10.50 -3.66
C TYR A 63 2.06 10.34 -4.75
N GLY A 64 1.80 10.83 -5.96
CA GLY A 64 2.76 10.83 -7.06
C GLY A 64 2.20 10.17 -8.32
N LEU A 65 3.11 9.63 -9.13
CA LEU A 65 2.82 8.98 -10.41
C LEU A 65 2.66 7.46 -10.24
N PRO A 66 1.86 6.79 -11.08
CA PRO A 66 1.76 5.33 -11.07
C PRO A 66 3.14 4.68 -11.26
N VAL A 67 3.52 3.79 -10.34
CA VAL A 67 4.76 2.99 -10.40
C VAL A 67 4.40 1.53 -10.61
N SER A 68 5.07 0.90 -11.55
CA SER A 68 4.98 -0.53 -11.82
C SER A 68 6.24 -1.27 -11.41
N LEU A 69 6.11 -2.56 -11.08
CA LEU A 69 7.23 -3.44 -10.78
C LEU A 69 8.10 -3.58 -12.04
N LYS A 70 9.43 -3.54 -11.87
CA LYS A 70 10.38 -3.77 -12.96
C LYS A 70 10.67 -5.24 -13.17
#